data_AF-E3ZKT3-F1
#
_entry.id   AF-E3ZKT3-F1
#
_cell.length_a   1.000
_cell.length_b   1.000
_cell.length_c   1.000
_cell.angle_alpha   90.00
_cell.angle_beta   90.00
_cell.angle_gamma   90.00
#
_symmetry.space_group_name_H-M   'P 1'
#
loop_
_entity.id
_entity.type
_entity.pdbx_description
1 polymer ?
#
loop_
_entity_poly.entity_id
_entity_poly.type
_entity_poly.pdbx_seq_one_letter_code
_entity_poly.pdbx_strand_id
1 'polypeptide(L)'
;MVYSDEAKEVFEKRLTNLDPKAFTEKGLIHSYKIEEGSIEHNPMGGIEVGLIINNDSELYVSYTLSKNNGELSGGASVVSEKLSKLLGRWEEY
;
A
#
# COMPACT_ATOMS: atom_id res chain seq x y z
N MET A 1 14.77 -4.14 4.25
CA MET A 1 14.04 -4.04 2.96
C MET A 1 12.70 -3.36 3.15
N VAL A 2 11.75 -3.91 3.90
CA VAL A 2 10.41 -3.29 4.06
C VAL A 2 10.46 -1.93 4.79
N TYR A 3 11.39 -1.76 5.72
CA TYR A 3 11.56 -0.53 6.50
C TYR A 3 12.64 0.43 5.95
N SER A 4 13.14 0.24 4.72
CA SER A 4 14.11 1.17 4.13
C SER A 4 13.45 2.39 3.49
N ASP A 5 14.19 3.50 3.36
CA ASP A 5 13.72 4.72 2.68
C ASP A 5 13.24 4.43 1.25
N GLU A 6 13.93 3.54 0.52
CA GLU A 6 13.53 3.07 -0.81
C GLU A 6 12.11 2.43 -0.81
N ALA A 7 11.75 1.68 0.24
CA ALA A 7 10.43 1.07 0.36
C ALA A 7 9.37 2.09 0.74
N LYS A 8 9.72 3.03 1.61
CA LYS A 8 8.88 4.17 1.96
C LYS A 8 8.49 4.97 0.72
N GLU A 9 9.45 5.29 -0.15
CA GLU A 9 9.17 6.00 -1.41
C GLU A 9 8.21 5.22 -2.32
N VAL A 10 8.38 3.89 -2.42
CA VAL A 10 7.46 3.03 -3.19
C VAL A 10 6.05 3.07 -2.60
N PHE A 11 5.91 2.98 -1.28
CA PHE A 11 4.61 3.04 -0.60
C PHE A 11 3.92 4.39 -0.79
N GLU A 12 4.63 5.49 -0.53
CA GLU A 12 4.07 6.83 -0.67
C GLU A 12 3.65 7.10 -2.11
N LYS A 13 4.48 6.74 -3.10
CA LYS A 13 4.12 6.86 -4.52
C LYS A 13 2.87 6.05 -4.87
N ARG A 14 2.74 4.82 -4.36
CA ARG A 14 1.56 3.97 -4.60
C ARG A 14 0.32 4.56 -3.95
N LEU A 15 0.41 5.06 -2.72
CA LEU A 15 -0.70 5.68 -2.00
C LEU A 15 -1.14 6.99 -2.64
N THR A 16 -0.21 7.83 -3.11
CA THR A 16 -0.53 9.05 -3.88
C THR A 16 -1.18 8.73 -5.23
N ASN A 17 -0.88 7.58 -5.85
CA ASN A 17 -1.61 7.15 -7.05
C ASN A 17 -3.04 6.68 -6.74
N LEU A 18 -3.31 6.19 -5.53
CA LEU A 18 -4.67 5.85 -5.09
C LEU A 18 -5.46 7.10 -4.73
N ASP A 19 -4.82 8.04 -4.04
CA ASP A 19 -5.35 9.32 -3.61
C ASP A 19 -4.35 10.44 -3.95
N PRO A 20 -4.58 11.24 -5.00
CA PRO A 20 -3.67 12.31 -5.40
C PRO A 20 -3.40 13.37 -4.33
N LYS A 21 -4.20 13.41 -3.27
CA LYS A 21 -4.06 14.31 -2.13
C LYS A 21 -3.63 13.59 -0.85
N ALA A 22 -3.12 12.35 -0.97
CA ALA A 22 -2.61 11.59 0.16
C ALA A 22 -1.61 12.42 0.99
N PHE A 23 -1.63 12.19 2.31
CA PHE A 23 -0.80 12.87 3.31
C PHE A 23 -1.08 14.38 3.45
N THR A 24 -2.27 14.81 3.04
CA THR A 24 -2.76 16.18 3.25
C THR A 24 -4.14 16.15 3.91
N GLU A 25 -4.56 17.27 4.51
CA GLU A 25 -5.90 17.42 5.10
C GLU A 25 -7.06 17.26 4.10
N LYS A 26 -6.77 17.36 2.79
CA LYS A 26 -7.76 17.23 1.71
C LYS A 26 -7.79 15.82 1.13
N GLY A 27 -6.87 14.95 1.52
CA GLY A 27 -6.82 13.55 1.12
C GLY A 27 -7.78 12.69 1.94
N LEU A 28 -8.03 11.49 1.45
CA LEU A 28 -8.67 10.42 2.21
C LEU A 28 -7.61 9.59 2.96
N ILE A 29 -6.43 9.43 2.36
CA ILE A 29 -5.26 8.76 2.96
C ILE A 29 -4.44 9.83 3.69
N HIS A 30 -4.47 9.85 5.02
CA HIS A 30 -3.74 10.83 5.83
C HIS A 30 -2.44 10.26 6.41
N SER A 31 -2.45 8.96 6.72
CA SER A 31 -1.30 8.25 7.28
C SER A 31 -1.37 6.77 6.94
N TYR A 32 -0.25 6.07 7.06
CA TYR A 32 -0.19 4.62 6.96
C TYR A 32 0.77 4.04 7.99
N LYS A 33 0.60 2.74 8.28
CA LYS A 33 1.54 1.93 9.07
C LYS A 33 1.73 0.59 8.39
N ILE A 34 2.92 0.03 8.47
CA ILE A 34 3.18 -1.33 8.02
C ILE A 34 2.53 -2.29 9.02
N GLU A 35 1.72 -3.23 8.52
CA GLU A 35 1.19 -4.32 9.32
C GLU A 35 2.30 -5.37 9.50
N GLU A 36 2.95 -5.40 10.66
CA GLU A 36 4.15 -6.24 10.87
C GLU A 36 3.87 -7.74 10.68
N GLY A 37 2.64 -8.18 10.98
CA GLY A 37 2.20 -9.57 10.79
C GLY A 37 1.98 -9.96 9.33
N SER A 38 1.98 -9.00 8.40
CA SER A 38 1.77 -9.25 6.96
C SER A 38 3.06 -9.50 6.19
N ILE A 39 4.23 -9.37 6.82
CA ILE A 39 5.54 -9.50 6.15
C ILE A 39 5.85 -10.97 5.91
N GLU A 40 5.37 -11.50 4.79
CA GLU A 40 5.60 -12.89 4.39
C GLU A 40 6.37 -12.96 3.07
N HIS A 41 7.27 -13.95 2.96
CA HIS A 41 7.95 -14.25 1.70
C HIS A 41 6.94 -14.86 0.73
N ASN A 42 6.71 -14.20 -0.40
CA ASN A 42 5.88 -14.77 -1.46
C ASN A 42 6.67 -15.90 -2.15
N PRO A 43 6.12 -17.13 -2.27
CA PRO A 43 6.77 -18.24 -2.96
C PRO A 43 7.13 -17.96 -4.43
N MET A 44 6.42 -17.01 -5.07
CA MET A 44 6.73 -16.54 -6.43
C MET A 44 7.79 -15.43 -6.48
N GLY A 45 8.35 -15.06 -5.34
CA GLY A 45 9.36 -14.01 -5.18
C GLY A 45 8.81 -12.70 -4.62
N GLY A 46 9.66 -11.99 -3.87
CA GLY A 46 9.29 -10.77 -3.17
C GLY A 46 8.72 -11.02 -1.77
N ILE A 47 8.23 -9.95 -1.17
CA ILE A 47 7.69 -9.87 0.19
C ILE A 47 6.32 -9.24 0.11
N GLU A 48 5.29 -9.90 0.60
CA GLU A 48 3.99 -9.26 0.77
C GLU A 48 4.02 -8.29 1.95
N VAL A 49 3.45 -7.11 1.78
CA VAL A 49 3.39 -6.08 2.81
C VAL A 49 2.02 -5.43 2.79
N GLY A 50 1.33 -5.52 3.91
CA GLY A 50 0.11 -4.78 4.23
C GLY A 50 0.42 -3.42 4.83
N LEU A 51 -0.30 -2.40 4.38
CA LEU A 51 -0.33 -1.06 4.96
C LEU A 51 -1.72 -0.80 5.53
N ILE A 52 -1.79 -0.49 6.82
CA ILE A 52 -3.00 -0.02 7.50
C ILE A 52 -3.09 1.50 7.33
N ILE A 53 -4.20 1.98 6.81
CA ILE A 53 -4.44 3.39 6.47
C ILE A 53 -5.19 4.07 7.62
N ASN A 54 -4.77 5.27 7.99
CA ASN A 54 -5.39 6.10 9.03
C ASN A 54 -5.60 5.41 10.39
N ASN A 55 -4.80 4.38 10.68
CA ASN A 55 -4.98 3.49 11.86
C ASN A 55 -6.32 2.74 11.90
N ASP A 56 -7.00 2.57 10.76
CA ASP A 56 -8.23 1.80 10.64
C ASP A 56 -7.91 0.45 9.97
N SER A 57 -8.06 -0.65 10.71
CA SER A 57 -7.76 -2.00 10.20
C SER A 57 -8.67 -2.44 9.05
N GLU A 58 -9.82 -1.81 8.86
CA GLU A 58 -10.69 -2.06 7.70
C GLU A 58 -10.25 -1.28 6.45
N LEU A 59 -9.33 -0.31 6.61
CA LEU A 59 -8.73 0.46 5.52
C LEU A 59 -7.30 -0.02 5.31
N TYR A 60 -7.10 -1.00 4.44
CA TYR A 60 -5.77 -1.51 4.14
C TYR A 60 -5.48 -1.54 2.63
N VAL A 61 -4.19 -1.56 2.32
CA VAL A 61 -3.65 -1.90 1.00
C VAL A 61 -2.52 -2.90 1.17
N SER A 62 -2.53 -4.03 0.47
CA SER A 62 -1.38 -4.93 0.41
C SER A 62 -0.64 -4.79 -0.92
N TYR A 63 0.68 -4.98 -0.89
CA TYR A 63 1.55 -4.94 -2.06
C TYR A 63 2.55 -6.11 -1.99
N THR A 64 2.90 -6.69 -3.14
CA THR A 64 4.12 -7.48 -3.23
C THR A 64 5.31 -6.56 -3.51
N LEU A 65 6.22 -6.41 -2.54
CA LEU A 65 7.50 -5.75 -2.74
C LEU A 65 8.53 -6.72 -3.32
N SER A 66 9.09 -6.39 -4.47
CA SER A 66 10.16 -7.18 -5.10
C SER A 66 11.36 -6.31 -5.42
N LYS A 67 12.57 -6.88 -5.34
CA LYS A 67 13.80 -6.20 -5.72
C LYS A 67 14.37 -6.87 -6.97
N ASN A 68 14.33 -6.17 -8.10
CA ASN A 68 14.82 -6.65 -9.39
C ASN A 68 15.97 -5.77 -9.84
N ASN A 69 17.12 -6.36 -10.21
CA ASN A 69 18.33 -5.64 -10.65
C ASN A 69 18.79 -4.50 -9.72
N GLY A 70 18.55 -4.64 -8.41
CA GLY A 70 18.93 -3.62 -7.42
C GLY A 70 17.89 -2.51 -7.19
N GLU A 71 16.78 -2.52 -7.92
CA GLU A 71 15.67 -1.55 -7.79
C GLU A 71 14.46 -2.21 -7.11
N LEU A 72 13.91 -1.55 -6.10
CA LEU A 72 12.71 -1.99 -5.40
C LEU A 72 11.45 -1.53 -6.16
N SER A 73 10.51 -2.46 -6.38
CA SER A 73 9.24 -2.17 -7.03
C SER A 73 8.07 -2.87 -6.33
N GLY A 74 6.92 -2.19 -6.31
CA GLY A 74 5.66 -2.79 -5.88
C GLY A 74 4.98 -3.50 -7.06
N GLY A 75 4.59 -4.75 -6.88
CA GLY A 75 3.84 -5.58 -7.83
C GLY A 75 2.34 -5.45 -7.66
N ALA A 76 1.61 -6.58 -7.72
CA ALA A 76 0.17 -6.64 -7.53
C ALA A 76 -0.26 -6.02 -6.19
N SER A 77 -1.44 -5.39 -6.18
CA SER A 77 -1.97 -4.71 -5.00
C SER A 77 -3.43 -5.06 -4.74
N VAL A 78 -3.78 -5.35 -3.49
CA VAL A 78 -5.17 -5.47 -3.04
C VAL A 78 -5.51 -4.23 -2.24
N VAL A 79 -6.61 -3.55 -2.59
CA VAL A 79 -7.15 -2.43 -1.82
C VAL A 79 -8.42 -2.92 -1.13
N SER A 80 -8.54 -2.71 0.18
CA SER A 80 -9.75 -3.06 0.93
C SER A 80 -11.02 -2.49 0.29
N GLU A 81 -12.14 -3.20 0.46
CA GLU A 81 -13.45 -2.77 -0.05
C GLU A 81 -13.84 -1.39 0.49
N LYS A 82 -13.67 -1.19 1.81
CA LYS A 82 -14.00 0.08 2.49
C LYS A 82 -13.18 1.23 1.93
N LEU A 83 -11.87 1.06 1.74
CA LEU A 83 -11.01 2.08 1.14
C LEU A 83 -11.37 2.33 -0.33
N SER A 84 -11.65 1.29 -1.11
CA SER A 84 -12.06 1.42 -2.51
C SER A 84 -13.37 2.20 -2.65
N LYS A 85 -14.34 2.00 -1.75
CA LYS A 85 -15.59 2.78 -1.70
C LYS A 85 -15.32 4.24 -1.36
N LEU A 86 -14.48 4.51 -0.35
CA LEU A 86 -14.10 5.88 0.01
C LEU A 86 -13.42 6.62 -1.15
N LEU A 87 -12.56 5.93 -1.89
CA LEU A 87 -11.86 6.47 -3.06
C LEU A 87 -12.77 6.61 -4.30
N GLY A 88 -14.03 6.17 -4.24
CA GLY A 88 -14.95 6.21 -5.39
C GLY A 88 -14.54 5.28 -6.54
N ARG A 89 -13.83 4.19 -6.25
CA ARG A 89 -13.24 3.27 -7.25
C ARG A 89 -14.03 1.99 -7.49
N TRP A 90 -15.24 1.90 -6.94
CA TRP A 90 -16.13 0.78 -7.22
C TRP A 90 -16.73 0.96 -8.62
N GLU A 91 -16.38 0.05 -9.54
CA GLU A 91 -17.22 -0.24 -10.70
C GLU A 91 -18.50 -0.92 -10.19
N GLU A 92 -19.65 -0.31 -10.48
CA GLU A 92 -20.94 -1.02 -10.44
C GLU A 92 -20.83 -2.19 -11.43
N TYR A 93 -20.83 -3.42 -10.91
CA TYR A 93 -21.17 -4.61 -11.69
C TYR A 93 -22.64 -4.95 -11.45
#